data_AF-A0A6C0AKH7-F1
#
_entry.id   AF-A0A6C0AKH7-F1
#
_cell.length_a   1.000
_cell.length_b   1.000
_cell.length_c   1.000
_cell.angle_alpha   90.00
_cell.angle_beta   90.00
_cell.angle_gamma   90.00
#
_symmetry.space_group_name_H-M   'P 1'
#
loop_
_entity.id
_entity.type
_entity.pdbx_description
1 polymer ?
#
loop_
_entity_poly.entity_id
_entity_poly.type
_entity_poly.pdbx_seq_one_letter_code
_entity_poly.pdbx_strand_id
1 'polypeptide(L)'
;MPDCSVCQSEMDMEEFNDHRESTETCLKLECGHAFHSRCIIAYMRRTDFDCIQCNRHRTPEVQLEEAGLCAQAIEAFKNDPEFRRIRADINRKVAEYKRMRLAAKRKVVAFVRENNGFGIMEKHHELTTAINQLKRYTRSECVKRNPTLMAALKKELCPDGGDSFQEYYFRRMMGIPNKYDLRTYIDISFK
;
A
#
# COMPACT_ATOMS: atom_id res chain seq x y z
N MET A 1 -3.05 21.79 23.28
CA MET A 1 -3.02 20.44 23.89
C MET A 1 -1.55 20.12 24.22
N PRO A 2 -1.19 19.07 24.98
CA PRO A 2 0.22 18.84 25.34
C PRO A 2 1.03 18.33 24.14
N ASP A 3 2.34 18.60 24.16
CA ASP A 3 3.26 18.22 23.08
C ASP A 3 3.96 16.90 23.38
N CYS A 4 4.13 16.07 22.34
CA CYS A 4 4.87 14.81 22.47
C CYS A 4 6.35 15.08 22.70
N SER A 5 6.90 14.58 23.81
CA SER A 5 8.33 14.73 24.15
C SER A 5 9.32 14.11 23.14
N VAL A 6 8.86 13.29 22.18
CA VAL A 6 9.72 12.69 21.13
C VAL A 6 9.79 13.55 19.88
N CYS A 7 8.64 13.98 19.36
CA CYS A 7 8.54 14.67 18.07
C CYS A 7 8.16 16.15 18.20
N GLN A 8 7.93 16.63 19.43
CA GLN A 8 7.56 18.01 19.76
C GLN A 8 6.32 18.50 18.99
N SER A 9 5.42 17.58 18.64
CA SER A 9 4.17 17.87 17.96
C SER A 9 3.00 17.66 18.91
N GLU A 10 1.92 18.41 18.70
CA GLU A 10 0.72 18.38 19.52
C GLU A 10 0.10 16.96 19.59
N MET A 11 -0.34 16.57 20.79
CA MET A 11 -1.02 15.31 21.07
C MET A 11 -2.50 15.55 21.36
N ASP A 12 -3.35 14.59 20.98
CA ASP A 12 -4.79 14.59 21.24
C ASP A 12 -5.15 13.98 22.60
N MET A 13 -4.16 13.83 23.49
CA MET A 13 -4.24 13.15 24.78
C MET A 13 -3.38 13.85 25.82
N GLU A 14 -3.90 14.00 27.04
CA GLU A 14 -3.16 14.56 28.17
C GLU A 14 -2.41 13.50 28.99
N GLU A 15 -1.21 13.86 29.47
CA GLU A 15 -0.47 13.02 30.41
C GLU A 15 -1.17 13.03 31.78
N PHE A 16 -1.28 11.85 32.42
CA PHE A 16 -1.88 11.61 33.75
C PHE A 16 -3.37 11.93 33.94
N ASN A 17 -3.87 13.01 33.35
CA ASN A 17 -5.23 13.54 33.58
C ASN A 17 -6.25 13.08 32.54
N ASP A 18 -5.82 12.42 31.45
CA ASP A 18 -6.73 11.83 30.48
C ASP A 18 -7.30 10.51 31.01
N HIS A 19 -8.61 10.32 30.90
CA HIS A 19 -9.29 9.09 31.31
C HIS A 19 -9.09 7.95 30.30
N ARG A 20 -8.74 8.27 29.04
CA ARG A 20 -8.53 7.30 27.97
C ARG A 20 -7.14 6.67 28.10
N GLU A 21 -7.03 5.37 27.81
CA GLU A 21 -5.73 4.68 27.76
C GLU A 21 -5.03 4.84 26.41
N SER A 22 -5.80 5.02 25.34
CA SER A 22 -5.28 5.31 24.00
C SER A 22 -6.28 6.14 23.19
N THR A 23 -5.77 6.82 22.16
CA THR A 23 -6.52 7.45 21.07
C THR A 23 -6.07 6.82 19.75
N GLU A 24 -6.62 7.29 18.63
CA GLU A 24 -6.18 6.85 17.30
C GLU A 24 -4.69 7.19 17.06
N THR A 25 -4.19 8.27 17.67
CA THR A 25 -2.84 8.78 17.42
C THR A 25 -1.88 8.68 18.60
N CYS A 26 -2.39 8.56 19.84
CA CYS A 26 -1.61 8.56 21.06
C CYS A 26 -1.87 7.34 21.95
N LEU A 27 -0.88 6.98 22.76
CA LEU A 27 -0.93 5.90 23.73
C LEU A 27 -0.45 6.43 25.08
N LYS A 28 -1.23 6.17 26.13
CA LYS A 28 -0.84 6.41 27.52
C LYS A 28 -0.24 5.13 28.09
N LEU A 29 0.97 5.23 28.63
CA LEU A 29 1.64 4.12 29.29
C LEU A 29 1.10 3.92 30.71
N GLU A 30 1.38 2.77 31.31
CA GLU A 30 0.98 2.46 32.70
C GLU A 30 1.53 3.47 33.72
N CYS A 31 2.68 4.08 33.41
CA CYS A 31 3.26 5.14 34.23
C CYS A 31 2.54 6.50 34.12
N GLY A 32 1.52 6.63 33.28
CA GLY A 32 0.72 7.85 33.08
C GLY A 32 1.22 8.81 31.99
N HIS A 33 2.44 8.62 31.49
CA HIS A 33 2.98 9.41 30.38
C HIS A 33 2.34 9.03 29.03
N ALA A 34 2.03 10.02 28.21
CA ALA A 34 1.40 9.86 26.91
C ALA A 34 2.37 10.25 25.77
N PHE A 35 2.27 9.53 24.64
CA PHE A 35 3.09 9.77 23.46
C PHE A 35 2.27 9.46 22.20
N HIS A 36 2.64 10.02 21.04
CA HIS A 36 2.14 9.45 19.79
C HIS A 36 2.52 7.98 19.69
N SER A 37 1.57 7.13 19.31
CA SER A 37 1.76 5.68 19.22
C SER A 37 2.97 5.33 18.34
N ARG A 38 3.15 6.05 17.23
CA ARG A 38 4.32 5.90 16.35
C ARG A 38 5.65 6.22 17.04
N CYS A 39 5.67 7.26 17.88
CA CYS A 39 6.88 7.73 18.55
C CYS A 39 7.34 6.75 19.62
N ILE A 40 6.43 6.31 20.49
CA ILE A 40 6.76 5.37 21.56
C ILE A 40 7.11 3.98 21.02
N ILE A 41 6.39 3.49 19.99
CA ILE A 41 6.74 2.22 19.32
C ILE A 41 8.14 2.30 18.70
N ALA A 42 8.50 3.41 18.06
CA ALA A 42 9.83 3.57 17.47
C ALA A 42 10.93 3.60 18.54
N TYR A 43 10.67 4.20 19.70
CA TYR A 43 11.61 4.24 20.83
C TYR A 43 11.79 2.86 21.49
N MET A 44 10.70 2.18 21.81
CA MET A 44 10.70 0.84 22.40
C MET A 44 11.36 -0.20 21.48
N ARG A 45 11.34 0.00 20.15
CA ARG A 45 12.07 -0.86 19.21
C ARG A 45 13.59 -0.71 19.28
N ARG A 46 14.09 0.38 19.86
CA ARG A 46 15.53 0.74 19.88
C ARG A 46 16.15 0.63 21.26
N THR A 47 15.35 0.47 22.31
CA THR A 47 15.81 0.53 23.70
C THR A 47 15.08 -0.49 24.55
N ASP A 48 15.70 -0.91 25.65
CA ASP A 48 15.10 -1.83 26.63
C ASP A 48 14.34 -1.07 27.74
N PHE A 49 13.80 0.12 27.43
CA PHE A 49 13.05 0.94 28.38
C PHE A 49 11.57 0.96 28.04
N ASP A 50 10.71 0.86 29.06
CA ASP A 50 9.26 0.91 28.92
C ASP A 50 8.73 2.32 28.71
N CYS A 51 9.42 3.35 29.21
CA CYS A 51 9.02 4.73 29.04
C CYS A 51 10.24 5.64 28.91
N ILE A 52 10.16 6.57 27.94
CA ILE A 52 11.20 7.56 27.65
C ILE A 52 11.46 8.47 28.86
N GLN A 53 10.41 8.81 29.60
CA GLN A 53 10.51 9.76 30.73
C GLN A 53 10.84 9.06 32.05
N CYS A 54 10.39 7.82 32.25
CA CYS A 54 10.65 7.10 33.51
C CYS A 54 12.00 6.39 33.56
N ASN A 55 12.64 6.12 32.40
CA ASN A 55 13.84 5.29 32.31
C ASN A 55 13.72 3.94 33.04
N ARG A 56 12.51 3.38 33.13
CA ARG A 56 12.28 2.06 33.71
C ARG A 56 12.64 1.00 32.68
N HIS A 57 13.52 0.08 33.05
CA HIS A 57 13.86 -1.06 32.20
C HIS A 57 12.66 -1.98 32.04
N ARG A 58 12.43 -2.40 30.80
CA ARG A 58 11.45 -3.42 30.44
C ARG A 58 11.88 -4.75 31.05
N THR A 59 11.01 -5.38 31.84
CA THR A 59 11.22 -6.78 32.22
C THR A 59 11.05 -7.63 30.96
N PRO A 60 12.03 -8.47 30.56
CA PRO A 60 12.01 -9.21 29.30
C PRO A 60 10.89 -10.25 29.14
N GLU A 61 9.93 -10.32 30.06
CA GLU A 61 9.07 -11.48 30.24
C GLU A 61 7.78 -11.45 29.41
N VAL A 62 7.53 -10.38 28.65
CA VAL A 62 6.41 -10.38 27.72
C VAL A 62 6.85 -11.08 26.44
N GLN A 63 6.50 -12.37 26.33
CA GLN A 63 6.47 -13.08 25.05
C GLN A 63 5.84 -12.15 24.02
N LEU A 64 6.61 -11.74 23.01
CA LEU A 64 6.07 -10.95 21.91
C LEU A 64 4.90 -11.73 21.32
N GLU A 65 3.72 -11.10 21.27
CA GLU A 65 2.58 -11.65 20.54
C GLU A 65 3.02 -12.03 19.12
N GLU A 66 2.41 -13.06 18.54
CA GLU A 66 2.76 -13.64 17.23
C GLU A 66 3.01 -12.57 16.14
N ALA A 67 2.24 -11.48 16.15
CA ALA A 67 2.39 -10.35 15.24
C ALA A 67 3.75 -9.62 15.37
N GLY A 68 4.30 -9.49 16.58
CA GLY A 68 5.60 -8.88 16.86
C GLY A 68 6.77 -9.73 16.35
N LEU A 69 6.70 -11.05 16.55
CA LEU A 69 7.68 -12.00 16.02
C LEU A 69 7.68 -12.01 14.48
N CYS A 70 6.49 -12.03 13.87
CA CYS A 70 6.34 -11.90 12.42
C CYS A 70 6.93 -10.59 11.88
N ALA A 71 6.68 -9.46 12.55
CA ALA A 71 7.25 -8.17 12.13
C ALA A 71 8.78 -8.14 12.21
N GLN A 72 9.37 -8.72 13.26
CA GLN A 72 10.82 -8.85 13.39
C GLN A 72 11.42 -9.77 12.32
N ALA A 73 10.80 -10.92 12.06
CA ALA A 73 11.24 -11.85 11.02
C ALA A 73 11.21 -11.21 9.62
N ILE A 74 10.15 -10.46 9.30
CA ILE A 74 10.03 -9.72 8.03
C ILE A 74 11.14 -8.66 7.92
N GLU A 75 11.41 -7.93 9.00
CA GLU A 75 12.44 -6.90 8.99
C GLU A 75 13.86 -7.49 8.89
N ALA A 76 14.14 -8.60 9.56
CA ALA A 76 15.39 -9.33 9.41
C ALA A 76 15.59 -9.80 7.96
N PHE A 77 14.56 -10.41 7.35
CA PHE A 77 14.59 -10.83 5.95
C PHE A 77 14.78 -9.65 4.98
N LYS A 78 14.16 -8.50 5.24
CA LYS A 78 14.38 -7.28 4.44
C LYS A 78 15.81 -6.76 4.48
N ASN A 79 16.48 -6.97 5.61
CA ASN A 79 17.85 -6.53 5.84
C ASN A 79 18.88 -7.56 5.38
N ASP A 80 18.46 -8.76 4.99
CA ASP A 80 19.32 -9.78 4.38
C ASP A 80 20.06 -9.21 3.14
N PRO A 81 21.39 -9.38 3.05
CA PRO A 81 22.18 -8.85 1.93
C PRO A 81 21.78 -9.42 0.57
N GLU A 82 21.45 -10.71 0.51
CA GLU A 82 21.08 -11.38 -0.74
C GLU A 82 19.70 -10.89 -1.22
N PHE A 83 18.73 -10.81 -0.32
CA PHE A 83 17.42 -10.24 -0.60
C PHE A 83 17.55 -8.79 -1.11
N ARG A 84 18.36 -7.95 -0.46
CA ARG A 84 18.59 -6.56 -0.90
C ARG A 84 19.18 -6.51 -2.32
N ARG A 85 20.12 -7.38 -2.65
CA ARG A 85 20.73 -7.48 -3.99
C ARG A 85 19.69 -7.89 -5.05
N ILE A 86 18.92 -8.93 -4.78
CA ILE A 86 17.87 -9.43 -5.68
C ILE A 86 16.80 -8.34 -5.91
N ARG A 87 16.33 -7.71 -4.83
CA ARG A 87 15.35 -6.61 -4.90
C ARG A 87 15.87 -5.45 -5.76
N ALA A 88 17.13 -5.07 -5.60
CA ALA A 88 17.75 -4.01 -6.41
C ALA A 88 17.82 -4.38 -7.90
N ASP A 89 18.20 -5.63 -8.24
CA ASP A 89 18.23 -6.11 -9.62
C ASP A 89 16.84 -6.11 -10.26
N ILE A 90 15.83 -6.63 -9.56
CA ILE A 90 14.44 -6.62 -10.01
C ILE A 90 14.00 -5.18 -10.27
N ASN A 91 14.20 -4.27 -9.32
CA ASN A 91 13.78 -2.87 -9.47
C ASN A 91 14.46 -2.18 -10.66
N ARG A 92 15.75 -2.45 -10.89
CA ARG A 92 16.48 -1.95 -12.06
C ARG A 92 15.89 -2.47 -13.37
N LYS A 93 15.66 -3.78 -13.48
CA LYS A 93 15.07 -4.41 -14.66
C LYS A 93 13.66 -3.89 -14.95
N VAL A 94 12.86 -3.68 -13.91
CA VAL A 94 11.51 -3.09 -14.06
C VAL A 94 11.59 -1.64 -14.55
N ALA A 95 12.54 -0.84 -14.05
CA ALA A 95 12.74 0.53 -14.53
C ALA A 95 13.15 0.57 -16.00
N GLU A 96 14.05 -0.33 -16.42
CA GLU A 96 14.43 -0.49 -17.82
C GLU A 96 13.25 -0.90 -18.71
N TYR A 97 12.52 -1.94 -18.30
CA TYR A 97 11.31 -2.38 -19.00
C TYR A 97 10.29 -1.25 -19.17
N LYS A 98 10.02 -0.48 -18.10
CA LYS A 98 9.10 0.68 -18.15
C LYS A 98 9.57 1.73 -19.16
N ARG A 99 10.88 2.01 -19.23
CA ARG A 99 11.45 2.95 -20.21
C ARG A 99 11.26 2.45 -21.64
N MET A 100 11.60 1.19 -21.91
CA MET A 100 11.43 0.59 -23.24
C MET A 100 9.96 0.56 -23.66
N ARG A 101 9.06 0.16 -22.77
CA ARG A 101 7.61 0.13 -23.02
C ARG A 101 7.07 1.52 -23.35
N LEU A 102 7.49 2.56 -22.62
CA LEU A 102 7.06 3.93 -22.87
C LEU A 102 7.58 4.43 -24.23
N ALA A 103 8.83 4.12 -24.58
CA ALA A 103 9.39 4.45 -25.88
C ALA A 103 8.65 3.75 -27.03
N ALA A 104 8.36 2.45 -26.89
CA ALA A 104 7.56 1.70 -27.85
C ALA A 104 6.15 2.29 -27.99
N LYS A 105 5.47 2.61 -26.87
CA LYS A 105 4.17 3.29 -26.89
C LYS A 105 4.22 4.59 -27.69
N ARG A 106 5.24 5.42 -27.48
CA ARG A 106 5.40 6.68 -28.23
C ARG A 106 5.58 6.45 -29.73
N LYS A 107 6.40 5.46 -30.12
CA LYS A 107 6.59 5.09 -31.54
C LYS A 107 5.28 4.64 -32.19
N VAL A 108 4.51 3.80 -31.52
CA VAL A 108 3.23 3.33 -32.05
C VAL A 108 2.22 4.47 -32.16
N VAL A 109 2.12 5.35 -31.15
CA VAL A 109 1.23 6.52 -31.21
C VAL A 109 1.63 7.46 -32.36
N ALA A 110 2.92 7.72 -32.55
CA ALA A 110 3.41 8.54 -33.66
C ALA A 110 3.08 7.91 -35.01
N PHE A 111 3.38 6.61 -35.19
CA PHE A 111 3.06 5.86 -36.40
C PHE A 111 1.56 5.93 -36.74
N VAL A 112 0.69 5.69 -35.76
CA VAL A 112 -0.77 5.75 -35.99
C VAL A 112 -1.23 7.16 -36.33
N ARG A 113 -0.67 8.21 -35.71
CA ARG A 113 -0.99 9.61 -36.04
C ARG A 113 -0.56 9.97 -37.46
N GLU A 114 0.66 9.60 -37.84
CA GLU A 114 1.22 9.85 -39.17
C GLU A 114 0.49 9.06 -40.28
N ASN A 115 -0.08 7.89 -39.93
CA ASN A 115 -0.76 7.00 -40.86
C ASN A 115 -2.28 6.91 -40.60
N ASN A 116 -2.89 7.95 -40.03
CA ASN A 116 -4.32 7.97 -39.66
C ASN A 116 -5.28 8.07 -40.88
N GLY A 117 -4.89 7.59 -42.06
CA GLY A 117 -5.70 7.65 -43.29
C GLY A 117 -7.04 6.91 -43.20
N PHE A 118 -7.22 6.05 -42.19
CA PHE A 118 -8.45 5.27 -41.95
C PHE A 118 -9.27 5.73 -40.73
N GLY A 119 -8.94 6.85 -40.07
CA GLY A 119 -9.70 7.33 -38.91
C GLY A 119 -9.64 6.42 -37.67
N ILE A 120 -8.56 5.64 -37.52
CA ILE A 120 -8.38 4.66 -36.44
C ILE A 120 -8.48 5.33 -35.06
N MET A 121 -7.97 6.56 -34.92
CA MET A 121 -8.06 7.31 -33.67
C MET A 121 -9.52 7.61 -33.28
N GLU A 122 -10.35 7.99 -34.23
CA GLU A 122 -11.77 8.31 -34.01
C GLU A 122 -12.55 7.04 -33.62
N LYS A 123 -12.36 5.94 -34.37
CA LYS A 123 -12.99 4.65 -34.06
C LYS A 123 -12.57 4.09 -32.71
N HIS A 124 -11.29 4.24 -32.33
CA HIS A 124 -10.81 3.87 -31.01
C HIS A 124 -11.47 4.71 -29.90
N HIS A 125 -11.64 6.02 -30.13
CA HIS A 125 -12.31 6.91 -29.19
C HIS A 125 -13.80 6.56 -29.01
N GLU A 126 -14.51 6.31 -30.11
CA GLU A 126 -15.90 5.85 -30.11
C GLU A 126 -16.04 4.54 -29.33
N LEU A 127 -15.20 3.54 -29.62
CA LEU A 127 -15.20 2.24 -28.93
C LEU A 127 -14.94 2.38 -27.43
N THR A 128 -13.94 3.18 -27.05
CA THR A 128 -13.60 3.45 -25.64
C THR A 128 -14.77 4.09 -24.91
N THR A 129 -15.44 5.05 -25.55
CA THR A 129 -16.61 5.73 -25.00
C THR A 129 -17.76 4.75 -24.81
N ALA A 130 -18.07 3.92 -25.81
CA ALA A 130 -19.10 2.90 -25.75
C ALA A 130 -18.83 1.87 -24.63
N ILE A 131 -17.60 1.36 -24.51
CA ILE A 131 -17.21 0.43 -23.44
C ILE A 131 -17.42 1.06 -22.06
N ASN A 132 -17.05 2.33 -21.89
CA ASN A 132 -17.20 3.02 -20.60
C ASN A 132 -18.66 3.28 -20.26
N GLN A 133 -19.49 3.65 -21.25
CA GLN A 133 -20.93 3.78 -21.08
C GLN A 133 -21.56 2.45 -20.69
N LEU A 134 -21.21 1.35 -21.38
CA LEU A 134 -21.67 0.01 -21.08
C LEU A 134 -21.30 -0.40 -19.65
N LYS A 135 -20.03 -0.22 -19.23
CA LYS A 135 -19.58 -0.51 -17.87
C LYS A 135 -20.37 0.26 -16.81
N ARG A 136 -20.65 1.55 -17.05
CA ARG A 136 -21.44 2.39 -16.12
C ARG A 136 -22.88 1.90 -16.05
N TYR A 137 -23.49 1.63 -17.20
CA TYR A 137 -24.85 1.11 -17.29
C TYR A 137 -24.98 -0.23 -16.57
N THR A 138 -24.11 -1.20 -16.88
CA THR A 138 -24.12 -2.53 -16.23
C THR A 138 -23.94 -2.41 -14.73
N ARG A 139 -23.00 -1.58 -14.24
CA ARG A 139 -22.83 -1.35 -12.79
C ARG A 139 -24.07 -0.76 -12.16
N SER A 140 -24.66 0.26 -12.77
CA SER A 140 -25.90 0.89 -12.29
C SER A 140 -27.05 -0.11 -12.23
N GLU A 141 -27.25 -0.90 -13.29
CA GLU A 141 -28.32 -1.90 -13.34
C GLU A 141 -28.09 -3.05 -12.36
N CYS A 142 -26.86 -3.53 -12.20
CA CYS A 142 -26.53 -4.56 -11.21
C CYS A 142 -26.81 -4.06 -9.78
N VAL A 143 -26.41 -2.82 -9.45
CA VAL A 143 -26.71 -2.22 -8.14
C VAL A 143 -28.21 -2.08 -7.90
N LYS A 144 -28.96 -1.60 -8.90
CA LYS A 144 -30.42 -1.42 -8.81
C LYS A 144 -31.16 -2.75 -8.66
N ARG A 145 -30.76 -3.77 -9.42
CA ARG A 145 -31.50 -5.04 -9.50
C ARG A 145 -31.15 -6.00 -8.37
N ASN A 146 -29.91 -6.00 -7.89
CA ASN A 146 -29.51 -6.89 -6.81
C ASN A 146 -28.21 -6.42 -6.11
N PRO A 147 -28.31 -5.67 -4.99
CA PRO A 147 -27.14 -5.25 -4.20
C PRO A 147 -26.26 -6.42 -3.76
N THR A 148 -26.87 -7.57 -3.50
CA THR A 148 -26.20 -8.82 -3.13
C THR A 148 -25.42 -9.43 -4.29
N LEU A 149 -25.88 -9.28 -5.54
CA LEU A 149 -25.16 -9.69 -6.74
C LEU A 149 -23.90 -8.84 -6.98
N MET A 150 -23.90 -7.56 -6.59
CA MET A 150 -22.68 -6.74 -6.61
C MET A 150 -21.69 -7.13 -5.52
N ALA A 151 -22.17 -7.59 -4.35
CA ALA A 151 -21.33 -8.17 -3.32
C ALA A 151 -20.79 -9.55 -3.76
N ALA A 152 -21.60 -10.34 -4.47
CA ALA A 152 -21.22 -11.61 -5.06
C ALA A 152 -20.22 -11.43 -6.21
N LEU A 153 -20.43 -10.53 -7.17
CA LEU A 153 -19.47 -10.23 -8.25
C LEU A 153 -18.11 -9.72 -7.72
N LYS A 154 -18.10 -9.03 -6.57
CA LYS A 154 -16.86 -8.67 -5.87
C LYS A 154 -16.16 -9.86 -5.22
N LYS A 155 -16.89 -10.90 -4.81
CA LYS A 155 -16.38 -12.13 -4.17
C LYS A 155 -16.08 -13.26 -5.18
N GLU A 156 -16.92 -13.49 -6.17
CA GLU A 156 -16.81 -14.55 -7.19
C GLU A 156 -15.71 -14.30 -8.21
N LEU A 157 -15.19 -13.07 -8.34
CA LEU A 157 -13.96 -12.82 -9.10
C LEU A 157 -12.69 -13.28 -8.37
N CYS A 158 -12.79 -13.85 -7.15
CA CYS A 158 -11.70 -14.52 -6.46
C CYS A 158 -12.22 -15.60 -5.49
N PRO A 159 -12.63 -16.79 -5.98
CA PRO A 159 -13.09 -17.87 -5.11
C PRO A 159 -11.94 -18.65 -4.47
N ASP A 160 -10.81 -18.86 -5.14
CA ASP A 160 -9.68 -19.63 -4.58
C ASP A 160 -8.34 -19.20 -5.20
N GLY A 161 -7.41 -18.75 -4.36
CA GLY A 161 -6.00 -18.49 -4.71
C GLY A 161 -5.55 -17.06 -4.40
N GLY A 162 -4.97 -16.88 -3.20
CA GLY A 162 -4.28 -15.68 -2.70
C GLY A 162 -4.74 -14.35 -3.28
N ASP A 163 -5.57 -13.62 -2.53
CA ASP A 163 -6.17 -12.36 -2.99
C ASP A 163 -5.10 -11.49 -3.69
N SER A 164 -5.38 -11.03 -4.90
CA SER A 164 -4.52 -10.07 -5.61
C SER A 164 -4.19 -8.86 -4.74
N PHE A 165 -5.05 -8.55 -3.77
CA PHE A 165 -4.82 -7.64 -2.66
C PHE A 165 -3.72 -8.14 -1.73
N GLN A 166 -3.78 -9.35 -1.17
CA GLN A 166 -2.73 -9.93 -0.32
C GLN A 166 -1.36 -9.98 -1.02
N GLU A 167 -1.32 -10.40 -2.31
CA GLU A 167 -0.09 -10.34 -3.12
C GLU A 167 0.39 -8.88 -3.28
N TYR A 168 -0.53 -7.95 -3.51
CA TYR A 168 -0.22 -6.52 -3.60
C TYR A 168 0.37 -5.96 -2.30
N TYR A 169 -0.23 -6.27 -1.13
CA TYR A 169 0.27 -5.83 0.17
C TYR A 169 1.60 -6.47 0.51
N PHE A 170 1.77 -7.76 0.24
CA PHE A 170 3.04 -8.45 0.43
C PHE A 170 4.14 -7.79 -0.43
N ARG A 171 3.92 -7.64 -1.74
CA ARG A 171 4.89 -6.99 -2.63
C ARG A 171 5.21 -5.57 -2.19
N ARG A 172 4.21 -4.78 -1.80
CA ARG A 172 4.40 -3.41 -1.30
C ARG A 172 5.20 -3.40 0.00
N MET A 173 4.87 -4.29 0.93
CA MET A 173 5.60 -4.46 2.19
C MET A 173 7.06 -4.80 1.92
N MET A 174 7.33 -5.66 0.94
CA MET A 174 8.67 -6.11 0.55
C MET A 174 9.43 -5.12 -0.36
N GLY A 175 8.77 -4.08 -0.87
CA GLY A 175 9.36 -3.13 -1.82
C GLY A 175 9.63 -3.75 -3.19
N ILE A 176 8.83 -4.73 -3.59
CA ILE A 176 8.91 -5.45 -4.87
C ILE A 176 7.85 -4.89 -5.82
N PRO A 177 8.13 -4.75 -7.14
CA PRO A 177 7.16 -4.28 -8.11
C PRO A 177 5.93 -5.18 -8.18
N ASN A 178 4.77 -4.58 -8.40
CA ASN A 178 3.53 -5.31 -8.54
C ASN A 178 3.42 -5.98 -9.93
N LYS A 179 2.61 -7.04 -10.06
CA LYS A 179 2.23 -7.58 -11.37
C LYS A 179 1.69 -6.52 -12.33
N TYR A 180 1.00 -5.49 -11.82
CA TYR A 180 0.53 -4.37 -12.63
C TYR A 180 1.64 -3.45 -13.15
N ASP A 181 2.80 -3.41 -12.49
CA ASP A 181 3.98 -2.68 -12.98
C ASP A 181 4.60 -3.35 -14.20
N LEU A 182 4.43 -4.67 -14.30
CA LEU A 182 5.00 -5.55 -15.31
C LEU A 182 4.02 -5.89 -16.45
N ARG A 183 2.94 -5.11 -16.63
CA ARG A 183 2.00 -5.32 -17.76
C ARG A 183 2.76 -5.44 -19.07
N THR A 184 2.63 -6.61 -19.69
CA THR A 184 3.27 -7.02 -20.94
C THR A 184 2.61 -6.41 -22.18
N TYR A 185 1.35 -5.99 -22.07
CA TYR A 185 0.63 -5.33 -23.14
C TYR A 185 0.87 -3.80 -23.14
N ILE A 186 0.97 -3.24 -24.34
CA ILE A 186 1.05 -1.79 -24.55
C ILE A 186 -0.37 -1.28 -24.76
N ASP A 187 -0.94 -0.63 -23.74
CA ASP A 187 -2.23 0.04 -23.85
C ASP A 187 -2.06 1.39 -24.56
N ILE A 188 -2.64 1.52 -25.75
CA ILE A 188 -2.50 2.69 -26.61
C ILE A 188 -3.74 3.57 -26.43
N SER A 189 -3.61 4.57 -25.57
CA SER A 189 -4.62 5.60 -25.38
C SER A 189 -4.32 6.79 -26.29
N PHE A 190 -5.16 7.04 -27.27
CA PHE A 190 -5.15 8.30 -28.01
C PHE A 190 -5.86 9.36 -27.15
N LYS A 191 -5.13 10.42 -26.77
CA LYS A 191 -5.71 11.63 -26.20
C LYS A 191 -6.13 12.56 -27.32
#